data_AF-A0A7S3M3G6-F1
#
_entry.id   AF-A0A7S3M3G6-F1
#
_cell.length_a   1.000
_cell.length_b   1.000
_cell.length_c   1.000
_cell.angle_alpha   90.00
_cell.angle_beta   90.00
_cell.angle_gamma   90.00
#
_symmetry.space_group_name_H-M   'P 1'
#
loop_
_entity.id
_entity.type
_entity.pdbx_description
1 polymer ?
#
loop_
_entity_poly.entity_id
_entity_poly.type
_entity_poly.pdbx_seq_one_letter_code
_entity_poly.pdbx_strand_id
1 'polypeptide(L)'
;GDLRLMTSGQPTRVIVLTNVTTAEALAKDPNLYLDIIEDMRLECSQFGAVRSVIVPRSTSALNSGTGVTGSSTGANNPVGKVFVEMDTVDQAILTLLSLKGRSFDSRIVDVKFYSEDAFRNMNYTAPVACPVITASYG
;
A
#
# COMPACT_ATOMS: atom_id res chain seq x y z
N GLY A 1 -27.03 7.36 21.62
CA GLY A 1 -26.16 6.46 20.87
C GLY A 1 -26.04 7.00 19.48
N ASP A 2 -25.01 7.80 19.23
CA ASP A 2 -24.63 8.21 17.88
C ASP A 2 -23.47 7.29 17.51
N LEU A 3 -23.70 6.36 16.59
CA LEU A 3 -22.66 5.51 16.04
C LEU A 3 -21.81 6.40 15.13
N ARG A 4 -20.96 7.23 15.75
CA ARG A 4 -20.08 8.13 15.03
C ARG A 4 -18.97 7.28 14.44
N LEU A 5 -19.23 6.76 13.25
CA LEU A 5 -18.26 6.23 12.32
C LEU A 5 -17.25 7.34 12.04
N MET A 6 -16.30 7.56 12.94
CA MET A 6 -15.07 8.29 12.64
C MET A 6 -14.21 7.36 11.78
N THR A 7 -14.65 7.16 10.55
CA THR A 7 -13.94 6.44 9.50
C THR A 7 -12.76 7.28 9.04
N SER A 8 -11.69 7.33 9.82
CA SER A 8 -10.40 7.86 9.36
C SER A 8 -9.67 6.83 8.47
N GLY A 9 -10.39 6.34 7.46
CA GLY A 9 -10.02 5.32 6.48
C GLY A 9 -11.16 5.17 5.49
N GLN A 10 -11.58 6.28 4.88
CA GLN A 10 -12.57 6.24 3.81
C GLN A 10 -12.03 5.33 2.69
N PRO A 11 -12.89 4.50 2.08
CA PRO A 11 -12.46 3.71 0.94
C PRO A 11 -12.02 4.69 -0.16
N THR A 12 -10.76 4.56 -0.55
CA THR A 12 -10.14 5.34 -1.61
C THR A 12 -9.88 4.44 -2.80
N ARG A 13 -9.55 5.05 -3.95
CA ARG A 13 -9.11 4.29 -5.13
C ARG A 13 -7.71 3.71 -4.99
N VAL A 14 -6.94 4.17 -4.01
CA VAL A 14 -5.55 3.74 -3.80
C VAL A 14 -5.47 2.78 -2.63
N ILE A 15 -4.88 1.62 -2.87
CA ILE A 15 -4.59 0.62 -1.85
C ILE A 15 -3.08 0.47 -1.68
N VAL A 16 -2.68 0.10 -0.48
CA VAL A 16 -1.31 -0.27 -0.15
C VAL A 16 -1.27 -1.70 0.35
N LEU A 17 -0.47 -2.52 -0.33
CA LEU A 17 -0.15 -3.86 0.07
C LEU A 17 1.18 -3.81 0.82
N THR A 18 1.19 -4.39 2.01
CA THR A 18 2.35 -4.52 2.85
C THR A 18 2.70 -5.99 3.00
N ASN A 19 3.98 -6.26 3.26
CA ASN A 19 4.48 -7.62 3.45
C ASN A 19 4.48 -8.51 2.18
N VAL A 20 4.41 -7.89 1.00
CA VAL A 20 4.52 -8.58 -0.31
C VAL A 20 5.99 -8.93 -0.62
N THR A 21 6.95 -8.11 -0.18
CA THR A 21 8.38 -8.31 -0.45
C THR A 21 9.26 -7.65 0.64
N THR A 22 10.56 -7.91 0.65
CA THR A 22 11.54 -7.17 1.47
C THR A 22 12.35 -6.19 0.66
N ALA A 23 12.85 -5.16 1.34
CA ALA A 23 13.92 -4.29 0.83
C ALA A 23 15.13 -5.09 0.33
N GLU A 24 15.52 -6.15 1.04
CA GLU A 24 16.65 -6.99 0.69
C GLU A 24 16.44 -7.75 -0.62
N ALA A 25 15.25 -8.33 -0.83
CA ALA A 25 14.92 -9.03 -2.06
C ALA A 25 14.91 -8.06 -3.26
N LEU A 26 14.30 -6.89 -3.09
CA LEU A 26 14.30 -5.83 -4.11
C LEU A 26 15.69 -5.26 -4.42
N ALA A 27 16.58 -5.20 -3.42
CA ALA A 27 17.95 -4.72 -3.59
C ALA A 27 18.84 -5.77 -4.26
N LYS A 28 18.59 -7.05 -3.99
CA LYS A 28 19.37 -8.17 -4.54
C LYS A 28 19.05 -8.44 -6.00
N ASP A 29 17.80 -8.28 -6.41
CA ASP A 29 17.36 -8.54 -7.77
C ASP A 29 16.60 -7.33 -8.37
N PRO A 30 17.21 -6.60 -9.32
CA PRO A 30 16.56 -5.46 -9.93
C PRO A 30 15.37 -5.85 -10.83
N ASN A 31 15.33 -7.08 -11.36
CA ASN A 31 14.24 -7.56 -12.21
C ASN A 31 13.01 -7.95 -11.37
N LEU A 32 13.22 -8.40 -10.13
CA LEU A 32 12.13 -8.77 -9.20
C LEU A 32 11.09 -7.66 -9.00
N TYR A 33 11.50 -6.40 -8.98
CA TYR A 33 10.51 -5.30 -8.90
C TYR A 33 9.64 -5.21 -10.16
N LEU A 34 10.19 -5.44 -11.35
CA LEU A 34 9.40 -5.37 -12.58
C LEU A 34 8.40 -6.51 -12.60
N ASP A 35 8.85 -7.68 -12.15
CA ASP A 35 8.03 -8.87 -11.96
C ASP A 35 6.89 -8.61 -10.97
N ILE A 36 7.19 -8.07 -9.78
CA ILE A 36 6.18 -7.71 -8.77
C ILE A 36 5.19 -6.67 -9.31
N ILE A 37 5.66 -5.67 -10.06
CA ILE A 37 4.73 -4.67 -10.64
C ILE A 37 3.78 -5.32 -11.61
N GLU A 38 4.28 -6.15 -12.52
CA GLU A 38 3.46 -6.81 -13.52
C GLU A 38 2.51 -7.83 -12.87
N ASP A 39 2.97 -8.61 -11.90
CA ASP A 39 2.14 -9.55 -11.13
C ASP A 39 1.04 -8.82 -10.36
N MET A 40 1.39 -7.79 -9.59
CA MET A 40 0.40 -7.03 -8.81
C MET A 40 -0.58 -6.31 -9.72
N ARG A 41 -0.12 -5.79 -10.87
CA ARG A 41 -0.99 -5.19 -11.86
C ARG A 41 -1.95 -6.22 -12.44
N LEU A 42 -1.47 -7.41 -12.80
CA LEU A 42 -2.26 -8.46 -13.42
C LEU A 42 -3.27 -9.06 -12.43
N GLU A 43 -2.86 -9.31 -11.19
CA GLU A 43 -3.76 -9.74 -10.11
C GLU A 43 -4.82 -8.68 -9.80
N CYS A 44 -4.44 -7.39 -9.69
CA CYS A 44 -5.42 -6.32 -9.47
C CYS A 44 -6.34 -6.12 -10.67
N SER A 45 -5.85 -6.37 -11.90
CA SER A 45 -6.62 -6.26 -13.15
C SER A 45 -7.78 -7.26 -13.23
N GLN A 46 -7.77 -8.33 -12.45
CA GLN A 46 -8.89 -9.27 -12.36
C GLN A 46 -10.11 -8.68 -11.66
N PHE A 47 -9.91 -7.67 -10.79
CA PHE A 47 -10.97 -7.07 -9.98
C PHE A 47 -11.39 -5.69 -10.51
N GLY A 48 -10.57 -5.06 -11.36
CA GLY A 48 -10.83 -3.72 -11.88
C GLY A 48 -9.71 -3.18 -12.77
N ALA A 49 -9.92 -2.03 -13.38
CA ALA A 49 -8.89 -1.39 -14.19
C ALA A 49 -7.82 -0.76 -13.28
N VAL A 50 -6.57 -1.19 -13.44
CA VAL A 50 -5.43 -0.63 -12.68
C VAL A 50 -4.89 0.59 -13.41
N ARG A 51 -4.89 1.72 -12.71
CA ARG A 51 -4.43 3.02 -13.22
C ARG A 51 -2.93 3.20 -13.04
N SER A 52 -2.41 2.85 -11.86
CA SER A 52 -0.99 3.01 -11.55
C SER A 52 -0.52 2.02 -10.49
N VAL A 53 0.71 1.54 -10.61
CA VAL A 53 1.36 0.66 -9.63
C VAL A 53 2.72 1.23 -9.28
N ILE A 54 2.98 1.45 -8.00
CA ILE A 54 4.23 2.03 -7.49
C ILE A 54 4.80 1.13 -6.41
N VAL A 55 6.07 0.75 -6.54
CA VAL A 55 6.79 -0.05 -5.55
C VAL A 55 8.06 0.70 -5.11
N PRO A 56 8.06 1.39 -3.95
CA PRO A 56 9.23 2.15 -3.53
C PRO A 56 10.45 1.23 -3.29
N ARG A 57 11.50 1.38 -4.11
CA ARG A 57 12.74 0.58 -4.02
C ARG A 57 13.78 1.15 -3.05
N SER A 58 13.77 2.45 -2.80
CA SER A 58 14.73 3.10 -1.90
C SER A 58 14.13 4.38 -1.34
N THR A 59 14.40 4.65 -0.07
CA THR A 59 14.08 5.94 0.55
C THR A 59 14.84 7.07 -0.16
N SER A 60 16.07 6.85 -0.64
CA SER A 60 16.85 7.87 -1.35
C SER A 60 16.19 8.36 -2.65
N ALA A 61 15.49 7.51 -3.39
CA ALA A 61 14.80 7.92 -4.62
C ALA A 61 13.55 8.77 -4.36
N LEU A 62 13.00 8.68 -3.14
CA LEU A 62 11.84 9.44 -2.68
C LEU A 62 12.21 10.77 -2.01
N ASN A 63 13.48 10.91 -1.61
CA ASN A 63 13.99 12.04 -0.85
C ASN A 63 14.60 13.14 -1.73
N SER A 64 14.17 13.31 -2.98
CA SER A 64 14.60 14.46 -3.80
C SER A 64 14.12 15.82 -3.27
N GLY A 65 13.32 15.87 -2.20
CA GLY A 65 12.83 17.13 -1.60
C GLY A 65 13.10 17.35 -0.11
N THR A 66 13.45 16.31 0.66
CA THR A 66 13.66 16.42 2.11
C THR A 66 14.85 15.58 2.49
N GLY A 67 15.94 16.22 2.93
CA GLY A 67 17.23 15.62 3.28
C GLY A 67 17.19 14.69 4.49
N VAL A 68 16.35 13.65 4.46
CA VAL A 68 16.36 12.59 5.45
C VAL A 68 17.39 11.54 5.03
N THR A 69 18.64 11.81 5.41
CA THR A 69 19.73 10.83 5.43
C THR A 69 19.46 9.86 6.59
N GLY A 70 18.64 8.85 6.35
CA GLY A 70 18.34 7.87 7.38
C GLY A 70 17.83 6.59 6.74
N SER A 71 18.50 5.48 7.04
CA SER A 71 17.92 4.15 6.92
C SER A 71 16.62 4.18 7.74
N SER A 72 15.47 4.33 7.08
CA SER A 72 14.18 4.43 7.75
C SER A 72 13.78 3.03 8.20
N THR A 73 14.42 2.52 9.25
CA THR A 73 14.14 1.23 9.90
C THR A 73 12.96 1.35 10.88
N GLY A 74 11.92 2.12 10.51
CA GLY A 74 10.72 2.35 11.33
C GLY A 74 9.42 2.00 10.58
N ALA A 75 8.28 2.07 11.29
CA ALA A 75 6.93 1.77 10.75
C ALA A 75 6.55 2.57 9.48
N ASN A 76 7.25 3.68 9.24
CA ASN A 76 7.06 4.58 8.10
C ASN A 76 7.96 4.28 6.90
N ASN A 77 8.66 3.13 6.90
CA ASN A 77 9.44 2.68 5.75
C ASN A 77 8.50 2.40 4.55
N PRO A 78 8.65 3.07 3.41
CA PRO A 78 7.89 2.77 2.21
C PRO A 78 8.44 1.54 1.47
N VAL A 79 9.68 1.13 1.76
CA VAL A 79 10.35 0.03 1.05
C VAL A 79 9.72 -1.31 1.42
N GLY A 80 9.38 -2.11 0.39
CA GLY A 80 8.67 -3.38 0.54
C GLY A 80 7.14 -3.26 0.58
N LYS A 81 6.60 -2.04 0.42
CA LYS A 81 5.18 -1.79 0.20
C LYS A 81 4.89 -1.64 -1.29
N VAL A 82 3.70 -2.02 -1.71
CA VAL A 82 3.20 -1.86 -3.08
C VAL A 82 1.98 -0.96 -3.02
N PHE A 83 1.96 0.11 -3.79
CA PHE A 83 0.82 1.02 -3.90
C PHE A 83 0.16 0.82 -5.25
N VAL A 84 -1.15 0.61 -5.24
CA VAL A 84 -1.95 0.38 -6.45
C VAL A 84 -3.09 1.38 -6.47
N GLU A 85 -3.19 2.13 -7.56
CA GLU A 85 -4.31 3.01 -7.85
C GLU A 85 -5.25 2.29 -8.82
N MET A 86 -6.48 2.04 -8.37
CA MET A 86 -7.57 1.50 -9.17
C MET A 86 -8.35 2.62 -9.86
N ASP A 87 -9.14 2.28 -10.87
CA ASP A 87 -9.98 3.26 -11.56
C ASP A 87 -11.15 3.75 -10.69
N THR A 88 -11.76 2.84 -9.91
CA THR A 88 -12.86 3.14 -9.00
C THR A 88 -12.63 2.64 -7.58
N VAL A 89 -13.33 3.25 -6.62
CA VAL A 89 -13.23 2.90 -5.19
C VAL A 89 -13.77 1.49 -4.94
N ASP A 90 -14.85 1.11 -5.62
CA ASP A 90 -15.43 -0.24 -5.51
C ASP A 90 -14.43 -1.32 -5.93
N GLN A 91 -13.69 -1.09 -7.02
CA GLN A 91 -12.63 -1.99 -7.46
C GLN A 91 -11.53 -2.11 -6.41
N ALA A 92 -11.11 -0.99 -5.81
CA ALA A 92 -10.13 -1.00 -4.71
C ALA A 92 -10.62 -1.78 -3.49
N ILE A 93 -11.90 -1.68 -3.13
CA ILE A 93 -12.50 -2.47 -2.06
C ILE A 93 -12.45 -3.97 -2.41
N LEU A 94 -12.86 -4.35 -3.62
CA LEU A 94 -12.85 -5.75 -4.08
C LEU A 94 -11.43 -6.33 -4.07
N THR A 95 -10.47 -5.61 -4.65
CA THR A 95 -9.06 -6.01 -4.64
C THR A 95 -8.52 -6.17 -3.22
N LEU A 96 -8.82 -5.23 -2.32
CA LEU A 96 -8.42 -5.32 -0.92
C LEU A 96 -8.99 -6.58 -0.26
N LEU A 97 -10.28 -6.86 -0.45
CA LEU A 97 -10.92 -8.05 0.14
C LEU A 97 -10.35 -9.35 -0.41
N SER A 98 -9.95 -9.40 -1.68
CA SER A 98 -9.42 -10.60 -2.32
C SER A 98 -7.94 -10.85 -2.05
N LEU A 99 -7.14 -9.79 -1.92
CA LEU A 99 -5.69 -9.90 -1.68
C LEU A 99 -5.33 -9.94 -0.20
N LYS A 100 -6.13 -9.32 0.67
CA LYS A 100 -5.88 -9.32 2.10
C LYS A 100 -5.94 -10.73 2.67
N GLY A 101 -4.87 -11.14 3.35
CA GLY A 101 -4.76 -12.47 3.94
C GLY A 101 -4.25 -13.54 2.97
N ARG A 102 -3.93 -13.22 1.72
CA ARG A 102 -3.20 -14.15 0.85
C ARG A 102 -1.77 -14.36 1.35
N SER A 103 -1.30 -15.59 1.22
CA SER A 103 0.09 -15.95 1.43
C SER A 103 0.90 -15.71 0.14
N PHE A 104 1.83 -14.76 0.15
CA PHE A 104 2.80 -14.54 -0.92
C PHE A 104 4.19 -14.84 -0.36
N ASP A 105 4.93 -15.78 -0.95
CA ASP A 105 6.28 -16.16 -0.50
C ASP A 105 6.38 -16.50 1.01
N SER A 106 5.44 -17.29 1.53
CA SER A 106 5.31 -17.64 2.96
C SER A 106 5.01 -16.46 3.91
N ARG A 107 4.54 -15.33 3.38
CA ARG A 107 4.15 -14.15 4.16
C ARG A 107 2.69 -13.81 3.93
N ILE A 108 2.03 -13.37 5.00
CA ILE A 108 0.65 -12.90 4.91
C ILE A 108 0.67 -11.45 4.41
N VAL A 109 0.08 -11.23 3.25
CA VAL A 109 -0.08 -9.90 2.66
C VAL A 109 -1.20 -9.17 3.39
N ASP A 110 -0.90 -7.97 3.89
CA ASP A 110 -1.88 -7.08 4.50
C ASP A 110 -2.14 -5.90 3.57
N VAL A 111 -3.43 -5.67 3.27
CA VAL A 111 -3.88 -4.64 2.34
C VAL A 111 -4.73 -3.62 3.09
N LYS A 112 -4.43 -2.34 2.85
CA LYS A 112 -5.08 -1.18 3.49
C LYS A 112 -5.39 -0.10 2.46
N PHE A 113 -6.38 0.74 2.75
CA PHE A 113 -6.63 1.94 1.94
C PHE A 113 -5.56 3.00 2.20
N TYR A 114 -5.25 3.75 1.15
CA TYR A 114 -4.25 4.80 1.18
C TYR A 114 -4.82 6.12 0.63
N SER A 115 -4.37 7.25 1.17
CA SER A 115 -4.87 8.55 0.75
C SER A 115 -4.43 8.86 -0.68
N GLU A 116 -5.39 9.23 -1.54
CA GLU A 116 -5.13 9.61 -2.93
C GLU A 116 -4.24 10.86 -3.00
N ASP A 117 -4.44 11.84 -2.12
CA ASP A 117 -3.60 13.03 -2.03
C ASP A 117 -2.15 12.69 -1.65
N ALA A 118 -1.96 11.78 -0.69
CA ALA A 118 -0.63 11.32 -0.32
C ALA A 118 0.04 10.57 -1.48
N PHE A 119 -0.70 9.71 -2.19
CA PHE A 119 -0.20 8.99 -3.36
C PHE A 119 0.21 9.94 -4.50
N ARG A 120 -0.64 10.94 -4.80
CA ARG A 120 -0.40 11.96 -5.82
C ARG A 120 0.80 12.85 -5.49
N ASN A 121 0.98 13.18 -4.22
CA ASN A 121 2.13 13.96 -3.74
C ASN A 121 3.40 13.11 -3.57
N MET A 122 3.40 11.85 -4.02
CA MET A 122 4.49 10.89 -3.83
C MET A 122 4.91 10.75 -2.36
N ASN A 123 3.98 10.97 -1.43
CA ASN A 123 4.26 10.96 0.00
C ASN A 123 4.04 9.57 0.61
N TYR A 124 4.76 8.54 0.14
CA TYR A 124 4.53 7.14 0.56
C TYR A 124 4.92 6.82 2.01
N THR A 125 5.45 7.80 2.76
CA THR A 125 5.72 7.69 4.20
C THR A 125 4.52 8.10 5.05
N ALA A 126 3.45 8.65 4.45
CA ALA A 126 2.25 9.02 5.17
C ALA A 126 1.63 7.82 5.91
N PRO A 127 1.04 8.03 7.09
CA PRO A 127 0.45 6.95 7.87
C PRO A 127 -0.66 6.28 7.06
N VAL A 128 -0.58 4.95 6.98
CA VAL A 128 -1.64 4.13 6.38
C VAL A 128 -2.82 4.10 7.34
N ALA A 129 -4.02 4.39 6.85
CA ALA A 129 -5.23 4.38 7.67
C ALA A 129 -5.52 2.94 8.13
N CYS A 130 -5.33 2.65 9.42
CA CYS A 130 -5.78 1.41 10.02
C CYS A 130 -7.26 1.57 10.41
N PRO A 131 -8.18 0.70 9.98
CA PRO A 131 -9.52 0.71 10.56
C PRO A 131 -9.42 0.23 12.02
N VAL A 132 -9.48 1.16 12.96
CA VAL A 132 -9.69 0.85 14.38
C VAL A 132 -11.20 0.77 14.60
N ILE A 133 -11.72 -0.45 14.72
CA ILE A 133 -13.08 -0.66 15.24
C ILE A 133 -12.97 -0.58 16.76
N THR A 134 -13.03 0.62 17.32
CA THR A 134 -13.28 0.77 18.77
C THR A 134 -14.77 0.67 18.99
N ALA A 135 -15.21 -0.41 19.62
CA ALA A 135 -16.52 -0.46 20.24
C ALA A 135 -16.43 0.30 21.57
N SER A 136 -17.01 1.49 21.64
CA SER A 136 -17.27 2.15 22.92
C SER A 136 -18.52 1.52 23.54
N TYR A 137 -18.34 0.59 24.47
CA TYR A 137 -19.41 0.20 25.39
C TYR A 137 -19.56 1.33 26.41
N GLY A 138 -20.66 2.07 26.31
CA GLY A 138 -21.12 3.01 27.34
C GLY A 138 -21.88 2.29 28.43
#